data_AF-A0A093Z6Y0-F1
#
_entry.id   AF-A0A093Z6Y0-F1
#
_cell.length_a   1.000
_cell.length_b   1.000
_cell.length_c   1.000
_cell.angle_alpha   90.00
_cell.angle_beta   90.00
_cell.angle_gamma   90.00
#
_symmetry.space_group_name_H-M   'P 1'
#
loop_
_entity.id
_entity.type
_entity.pdbx_description
1 polymer ?
#
loop_
_entity_poly.entity_id
_entity_poly.type
_entity_poly.pdbx_seq_one_letter_code
_entity_poly.pdbx_strand_id
1 'polypeptide(L)'
;MPDGKTVSIATPESFYYLKGFPIKHIAKVLNYIVYMTYDLHGQWDYDNPWSNLGCENGNCLWSYVNSTETDLALAMITKAGVDSGKIVVGVSSYGRSFETVDPSCTGPQCLFTGPESGATTGECTDTPGYISNTELNDIVGRAGIKSKRADGIKAWHDDDSDSDMMTWGNTWVAFMTELTLTARQNRYASNNFCGSTNWAIDLKEFVTPYDPENPDNSGSDWKHHYCNEVDDINKPGKVLWDAVGSTAALDDAVKYWKGVPNIDDKQQFSQNIARFFNASSLKLSFNCNALNAANAYGQYWELYNSIVLATGDTWTNAGNIADTFNPPPSSSETA
;
A
#
# COMPACT_ATOMS: atom_id res chain seq x y z
N MET A 1 -33.03 7.18 8.93
CA MET A 1 -32.45 5.86 8.69
C MET A 1 -32.69 5.00 9.93
N PRO A 2 -32.84 3.66 9.82
CA PRO A 2 -32.91 2.80 10.99
C PRO A 2 -31.67 2.95 11.86
N ASP A 3 -31.84 2.91 13.18
CA ASP A 3 -30.74 3.06 14.14
C ASP A 3 -29.66 1.99 13.90
N GLY A 4 -28.39 2.39 14.03
CA GLY A 4 -27.23 1.52 13.86
C GLY A 4 -26.81 1.23 12.41
N LYS A 5 -27.48 1.82 11.40
CA LYS A 5 -27.07 1.69 9.99
C LYS A 5 -26.41 2.96 9.47
N THR A 6 -25.37 2.79 8.66
CA THR A 6 -24.75 3.86 7.89
C THR A 6 -25.14 3.76 6.42
N VAL A 7 -25.24 4.91 5.74
CA VAL A 7 -25.37 4.99 4.29
C VAL A 7 -24.33 5.97 3.78
N SER A 8 -23.63 5.52 2.76
CA SER A 8 -22.64 6.26 1.99
C SER A 8 -22.86 5.99 0.51
N ILE A 9 -22.20 6.81 -0.31
CA ILE A 9 -22.12 6.62 -1.76
C ILE A 9 -20.68 6.83 -2.19
N ALA A 10 -20.29 6.22 -3.30
CA ALA A 10 -19.12 6.63 -4.07
C ALA A 10 -19.52 7.67 -5.11
N THR A 11 -18.75 8.74 -5.22
CA THR A 11 -19.00 9.83 -6.18
C THR A 11 -17.76 10.14 -7.00
N PRO A 12 -17.93 10.51 -8.29
CA PRO A 12 -16.83 10.95 -9.14
C PRO A 12 -16.32 12.31 -8.66
N GLU A 13 -15.01 12.49 -8.81
CA GLU A 13 -14.21 13.66 -8.54
C GLU A 13 -14.30 14.75 -9.63
N SER A 14 -14.56 14.33 -10.88
CA SER A 14 -14.72 15.25 -12.00
C SER A 14 -16.00 16.08 -11.93
N PHE A 15 -15.86 17.39 -12.16
CA PHE A 15 -16.97 18.34 -12.29
C PHE A 15 -18.00 17.88 -13.32
N TYR A 16 -17.55 17.35 -14.46
CA TYR A 16 -18.42 17.00 -15.57
C TYR A 16 -19.43 15.92 -15.19
N TYR A 17 -19.02 14.95 -14.38
CA TYR A 17 -19.89 13.89 -13.87
C TYR A 17 -20.66 14.32 -12.62
N LEU A 18 -20.06 15.14 -11.75
CA LEU A 18 -20.68 15.53 -10.49
C LEU A 18 -21.75 16.63 -10.64
N LYS A 19 -21.67 17.50 -11.66
CA LYS A 19 -22.55 18.68 -11.83
C LYS A 19 -24.05 18.38 -11.87
N GLY A 20 -24.44 17.15 -12.24
CA GLY A 20 -25.85 16.72 -12.30
C GLY A 20 -26.42 16.34 -10.94
N PHE A 21 -25.58 16.16 -9.91
CA PHE A 21 -26.00 15.71 -8.60
C PHE A 21 -26.08 16.89 -7.63
N PRO A 22 -27.21 17.09 -6.92
CA PRO A 22 -27.33 18.12 -5.89
C PRO A 22 -26.56 17.69 -4.63
N ILE A 23 -25.23 17.63 -4.72
CA ILE A 23 -24.35 16.97 -3.75
C ILE A 23 -24.51 17.54 -2.33
N LYS A 24 -24.77 18.84 -2.21
CA LYS A 24 -25.11 19.51 -0.94
C LYS A 24 -26.35 18.93 -0.26
N HIS A 25 -27.38 18.60 -1.04
CA HIS A 25 -28.61 18.01 -0.51
C HIS A 25 -28.41 16.53 -0.20
N ILE A 26 -27.67 15.81 -1.05
CA ILE A 26 -27.32 14.40 -0.85
C ILE A 26 -26.50 14.25 0.44
N ALA A 27 -25.48 15.09 0.66
CA ALA A 27 -24.63 15.06 1.85
C ALA A 27 -25.41 15.23 3.18
N LYS A 28 -26.62 15.81 3.17
CA LYS A 28 -27.45 15.93 4.39
C LYS A 28 -28.01 14.60 4.87
N VAL A 29 -28.24 13.65 3.96
CA VAL A 29 -28.85 12.34 4.29
C VAL A 29 -27.83 11.21 4.42
N LEU A 30 -26.58 11.46 3.99
CA LEU A 30 -25.48 10.51 4.09
C LEU A 30 -24.69 10.66 5.39
N ASN A 31 -24.11 9.54 5.84
CA ASN A 31 -23.11 9.54 6.89
C ASN A 31 -21.78 10.08 6.38
N TYR A 32 -21.33 9.60 5.22
CA TYR A 32 -20.12 10.05 4.54
C TYR A 32 -20.22 9.79 3.03
N ILE A 33 -19.32 10.40 2.27
CA ILE A 33 -19.17 10.27 0.82
C ILE A 33 -17.77 9.74 0.56
N VAL A 34 -17.69 8.61 -0.15
CA VAL A 34 -16.46 8.14 -0.76
C VAL A 34 -16.23 8.98 -2.02
N TYR A 35 -15.16 9.76 -2.03
CA TYR A 35 -14.82 10.62 -3.14
C TYR A 35 -13.66 9.98 -3.91
N MET A 36 -13.95 9.48 -5.11
CA MET A 36 -13.03 8.64 -5.88
C MET A 36 -11.96 9.50 -6.56
N THR A 37 -11.02 10.06 -5.78
CA THR A 37 -9.94 10.95 -6.25
C THR A 37 -8.77 10.17 -6.86
N TYR A 38 -9.11 9.31 -7.80
CA TYR A 38 -8.23 8.52 -8.66
C TYR A 38 -8.94 8.37 -10.01
N ASP A 39 -8.26 7.81 -11.01
CA ASP A 39 -8.76 7.73 -12.39
C ASP A 39 -8.95 9.11 -13.04
N LEU A 40 -8.12 10.07 -12.66
CA LEU A 40 -8.08 11.40 -13.30
C LEU A 40 -7.66 11.31 -14.77
N HIS A 41 -6.79 10.34 -15.07
CA HIS A 41 -6.26 10.08 -16.41
C HIS A 41 -6.22 8.59 -16.71
N GLY A 42 -6.32 8.25 -17.99
CA GLY A 42 -6.29 6.86 -18.44
C GLY A 42 -6.33 6.72 -19.96
N GLN A 43 -6.37 5.48 -20.45
CA GLN A 43 -6.36 5.21 -21.89
C GLN A 43 -7.49 5.92 -22.66
N TRP A 44 -8.61 6.17 -21.98
CA TRP A 44 -9.77 6.88 -22.52
C TRP A 44 -9.49 8.34 -22.87
N ASP A 45 -8.34 8.91 -22.48
CA ASP A 45 -7.93 10.27 -22.85
C ASP A 45 -7.43 10.38 -24.30
N TYR A 46 -7.16 9.24 -24.96
CA TYR A 46 -6.71 9.23 -26.35
C TYR A 46 -7.70 9.93 -27.28
N ASP A 47 -7.19 10.79 -28.15
CA ASP A 47 -7.95 11.59 -29.12
C ASP A 47 -8.98 12.53 -28.46
N ASN A 48 -8.72 12.94 -27.21
CA ASN A 48 -9.54 13.90 -26.49
C ASN A 48 -8.72 15.15 -26.07
N PRO A 49 -8.80 16.28 -26.81
CA PRO A 49 -8.07 17.51 -26.48
C PRO A 49 -8.50 18.16 -25.15
N TRP A 50 -9.62 17.69 -24.56
CA TRP A 50 -10.16 18.22 -23.31
C TRP A 50 -9.70 17.44 -22.07
N SER A 51 -9.03 16.30 -22.26
CA SER A 51 -8.53 15.47 -21.14
C SER A 51 -7.31 16.08 -20.47
N ASN A 52 -6.36 16.62 -21.24
CA ASN A 52 -5.08 17.10 -20.71
C ASN A 52 -4.77 18.49 -21.29
N LEU A 53 -4.67 19.49 -20.41
CA LEU A 53 -4.40 20.86 -20.83
C LEU A 53 -3.03 20.95 -21.53
N GLY A 54 -3.04 21.38 -22.79
CA GLY A 54 -1.82 21.51 -23.59
C GLY A 54 -1.40 20.24 -24.33
N CYS A 55 -2.19 19.16 -24.24
CA CYS A 55 -1.98 17.94 -25.01
C CYS A 55 -2.98 17.85 -26.16
N GLU A 56 -2.53 18.07 -27.41
CA GLU A 56 -3.43 18.18 -28.58
C GLU A 56 -4.35 16.97 -28.76
N ASN A 57 -3.82 15.76 -28.55
CA ASN A 57 -4.59 14.52 -28.72
C ASN A 57 -4.95 13.86 -27.39
N GLY A 58 -4.81 14.55 -26.25
CA GLY A 58 -5.07 14.01 -24.91
C GLY A 58 -4.16 12.84 -24.48
N ASN A 59 -3.27 12.36 -25.35
CA ASN A 59 -2.49 11.15 -25.13
C ASN A 59 -1.17 11.41 -24.39
N CYS A 60 -1.15 12.34 -23.44
CA CYS A 60 0.05 12.68 -22.67
C CYS A 60 0.14 11.81 -21.41
N LEU A 61 1.36 11.52 -20.95
CA LEU A 61 1.62 10.72 -19.75
C LEU A 61 1.34 11.53 -18.46
N TRP A 62 0.07 11.70 -18.11
CA TRP A 62 -0.33 12.32 -16.84
C TRP A 62 -0.70 11.26 -15.80
N SER A 63 -0.41 11.56 -14.54
CA SER A 63 -0.70 10.66 -13.42
C SER A 63 -2.21 10.62 -13.13
N TYR A 64 -2.79 9.42 -13.13
CA TYR A 64 -4.20 9.22 -12.75
C TYR A 64 -4.51 9.53 -11.28
N VAL A 65 -3.47 9.74 -10.47
CA VAL A 65 -3.53 10.13 -9.06
C VAL A 65 -2.84 11.47 -8.83
N ASN A 66 -2.78 12.37 -9.80
CA ASN A 66 -2.15 13.69 -9.62
C ASN A 66 -2.71 14.44 -8.39
N SER A 67 -1.83 14.80 -7.44
CA SER A 67 -2.25 15.43 -6.18
C SER A 67 -2.81 16.84 -6.36
N THR A 68 -2.28 17.61 -7.31
CA THR A 68 -2.77 18.97 -7.60
C THR A 68 -4.22 18.92 -8.09
N GLU A 69 -4.54 17.96 -8.95
CA GLU A 69 -5.90 17.75 -9.47
C GLU A 69 -6.82 17.19 -8.39
N THR A 70 -6.29 16.33 -7.52
CA THR A 70 -6.99 15.84 -6.33
C THR A 70 -7.39 17.00 -5.40
N ASP A 71 -6.47 17.94 -5.12
CA ASP A 71 -6.75 19.12 -4.31
C ASP A 71 -7.82 20.01 -4.94
N LEU A 72 -7.79 20.18 -6.28
CA LEU A 72 -8.81 20.93 -7.01
C LEU A 72 -10.19 20.25 -6.89
N ALA A 73 -10.23 18.92 -7.01
CA ALA A 73 -11.47 18.16 -6.83
C ALA A 73 -12.01 18.29 -5.39
N LEU A 74 -11.14 18.23 -4.37
CA LEU A 74 -11.51 18.42 -2.97
C LEU A 74 -12.01 19.84 -2.68
N ALA A 75 -11.37 20.85 -3.27
CA ALA A 75 -11.82 22.23 -3.19
C ALA A 75 -13.19 22.43 -3.87
N MET A 76 -13.47 21.70 -4.95
CA MET A 76 -14.74 21.77 -5.67
C MET A 76 -15.90 21.26 -4.81
N ILE A 77 -15.79 20.05 -4.27
CA ILE A 77 -16.87 19.42 -3.49
C ILE A 77 -17.14 20.17 -2.17
N THR A 78 -16.10 20.70 -1.53
CA THR A 78 -16.25 21.53 -0.32
C THR A 78 -16.90 22.87 -0.64
N LYS A 79 -16.50 23.55 -1.73
CA LYS A 79 -17.18 24.77 -2.22
C LYS A 79 -18.61 24.52 -2.67
N ALA A 80 -18.94 23.31 -3.12
CA ALA A 80 -20.31 22.90 -3.42
C ALA A 80 -21.18 22.76 -2.15
N GLY A 81 -20.59 22.85 -0.95
CA GLY A 81 -21.29 22.90 0.34
C GLY A 81 -21.36 21.56 1.07
N VAL A 82 -20.46 20.61 0.74
CA VAL A 82 -20.25 19.39 1.51
C VAL A 82 -19.23 19.68 2.61
N ASP A 83 -19.54 19.27 3.83
CA ASP A 83 -18.63 19.35 4.97
C ASP A 83 -17.42 18.42 4.77
N SER A 84 -16.19 18.89 5.02
CA SER A 84 -14.97 18.08 4.91
C SER A 84 -15.03 16.85 5.82
N GLY A 85 -15.66 16.98 7.00
CA GLY A 85 -15.89 15.88 7.94
C GLY A 85 -16.85 14.79 7.43
N LYS A 86 -17.41 14.93 6.22
CA LYS A 86 -18.19 13.89 5.54
C LYS A 86 -17.50 13.32 4.30
N ILE A 87 -16.33 13.83 3.91
CA ILE A 87 -15.63 13.41 2.70
C ILE A 87 -14.54 12.41 3.09
N VAL A 88 -14.65 11.18 2.58
CA VAL A 88 -13.64 10.14 2.68
C VAL A 88 -12.88 10.13 1.35
N VAL A 89 -11.61 10.52 1.38
CA VAL A 89 -10.79 10.77 0.18
C VAL A 89 -10.26 9.45 -0.38
N GLY A 90 -10.38 9.25 -1.69
CA GLY A 90 -9.91 8.06 -2.37
C GLY A 90 -8.39 8.01 -2.51
N VAL A 91 -7.81 6.87 -2.19
CA VAL A 91 -6.45 6.45 -2.57
C VAL A 91 -6.55 5.09 -3.26
N SER A 92 -5.50 4.69 -3.98
CA SER A 92 -5.54 3.49 -4.81
C SER A 92 -4.32 2.61 -4.60
N SER A 93 -4.55 1.30 -4.71
CA SER A 93 -3.53 0.24 -4.68
C SER A 93 -3.28 -0.36 -6.07
N TYR A 94 -3.41 0.45 -7.12
CA TYR A 94 -3.12 0.07 -8.49
C TYR A 94 -2.35 1.17 -9.21
N GLY A 95 -2.02 0.94 -10.47
CA GLY A 95 -1.50 1.95 -11.38
C GLY A 95 -2.27 1.96 -12.69
N ARG A 96 -2.30 3.13 -13.34
CA ARG A 96 -2.70 3.27 -14.74
C ARG A 96 -1.44 3.26 -15.59
N SER A 97 -1.38 2.31 -16.52
CA SER A 97 -0.22 2.10 -17.39
C SER A 97 -0.50 2.49 -18.84
N PHE A 98 0.56 2.81 -19.56
CA PHE A 98 0.53 3.25 -20.94
C PHE A 98 1.69 2.60 -21.71
N GLU A 99 1.46 2.21 -22.96
CA GLU A 99 2.58 2.01 -23.87
C GLU A 99 3.00 3.38 -24.43
N THR A 100 4.27 3.70 -24.27
CA THR A 100 4.84 4.97 -24.72
C THR A 100 5.14 4.94 -26.21
N VAL A 101 4.94 6.07 -26.89
CA VAL A 101 5.38 6.27 -28.28
C VAL A 101 6.90 6.31 -28.38
N ASP A 102 7.55 6.93 -27.39
CA ASP A 102 9.01 6.99 -27.24
C ASP A 102 9.41 6.54 -25.82
N PRO A 103 9.96 5.33 -25.66
CA PRO A 103 10.40 4.80 -24.36
C PRO A 103 11.49 5.62 -23.65
N SER A 104 12.19 6.51 -24.38
CA SER A 104 13.17 7.42 -23.79
C SER A 104 12.55 8.68 -23.17
N CYS A 105 11.26 8.93 -23.44
CA CYS A 105 10.51 10.09 -22.99
C CYS A 105 9.57 9.71 -21.84
N THR A 106 9.79 10.28 -20.64
CA THR A 106 9.01 9.95 -19.42
C THR A 106 8.33 11.14 -18.77
N GLY A 107 8.45 12.34 -19.33
CA GLY A 107 7.83 13.56 -18.82
C GLY A 107 6.34 13.73 -19.21
N PRO A 108 5.66 14.75 -18.64
CA PRO A 108 4.20 14.93 -18.76
C PRO A 108 3.73 15.37 -20.16
N GLN A 109 4.64 15.63 -21.10
CA GLN A 109 4.35 15.93 -22.51
C GLN A 109 4.72 14.77 -23.44
N CYS A 110 5.26 13.68 -22.89
CA CYS A 110 5.50 12.46 -23.63
C CYS A 110 4.18 11.75 -23.92
N LEU A 111 4.16 10.98 -24.99
CA LEU A 111 2.92 10.47 -25.55
C LEU A 111 2.75 8.97 -25.35
N PHE A 112 1.51 8.52 -25.20
CA PHE A 112 1.12 7.11 -25.22
C PHE A 112 0.41 6.70 -26.52
N THR A 113 0.42 5.40 -26.82
CA THR A 113 -0.21 4.80 -28.02
C THR A 113 -1.71 4.57 -27.83
N GLY A 114 -2.47 4.49 -28.93
CA GLY A 114 -3.92 4.27 -28.87
C GLY A 114 -4.56 4.05 -30.24
N PRO A 115 -5.89 3.88 -30.31
CA PRO A 115 -6.87 4.12 -29.23
C PRO A 115 -6.92 3.04 -28.15
N GLU A 116 -6.66 1.78 -28.50
CA GLU A 116 -6.59 0.68 -27.53
C GLU A 116 -5.27 0.73 -26.76
N SER A 117 -5.29 0.32 -25.48
CA SER A 117 -4.07 0.32 -24.69
C SER A 117 -3.10 -0.76 -25.17
N GLY A 118 -1.90 -0.34 -25.57
CA GLY A 118 -0.77 -1.23 -25.84
C GLY A 118 0.05 -1.58 -24.59
N ALA A 119 -0.33 -1.10 -23.41
CA ALA A 119 0.44 -1.30 -22.18
C ALA A 119 0.57 -2.79 -21.84
N THR A 120 1.73 -3.19 -21.32
CA THR A 120 1.95 -4.58 -20.89
C THR A 120 0.97 -4.95 -19.78
N THR A 121 0.25 -6.05 -19.94
CA THR A 121 -0.72 -6.52 -18.95
C THR A 121 -0.03 -7.07 -17.70
N GLY A 122 -0.67 -6.86 -16.55
CA GLY A 122 -0.36 -7.60 -15.34
C GLY A 122 -0.73 -9.09 -15.49
N GLU A 123 -0.03 -9.95 -14.76
CA GLU A 123 -0.24 -11.41 -14.78
C GLU A 123 -1.55 -11.84 -14.11
N CYS A 124 -2.01 -11.09 -13.11
CA CYS A 124 -3.22 -11.34 -12.35
C CYS A 124 -4.36 -10.40 -12.74
N THR A 125 -4.06 -9.12 -12.99
CA THR A 125 -5.07 -8.14 -13.42
C THR A 125 -5.51 -8.33 -14.87
N ASP A 126 -4.64 -8.88 -15.71
CA ASP A 126 -4.90 -9.27 -17.12
C ASP A 126 -5.64 -8.21 -17.95
N THR A 127 -5.35 -6.93 -17.68
CA THR A 127 -6.04 -5.79 -18.30
C THR A 127 -5.03 -4.75 -18.79
N PRO A 128 -4.93 -4.48 -20.10
CA PRO A 128 -4.06 -3.42 -20.61
C PRO A 128 -4.43 -2.07 -20.00
N GLY A 129 -3.44 -1.34 -19.51
CA GLY A 129 -3.61 -0.03 -18.90
C GLY A 129 -4.01 -0.02 -17.42
N TYR A 130 -4.07 -1.18 -16.79
CA TYR A 130 -4.38 -1.34 -15.36
C TYR A 130 -3.50 -2.44 -14.76
N ILE A 131 -2.82 -2.14 -13.64
CA ILE A 131 -1.92 -3.08 -13.00
C ILE A 131 -1.95 -2.89 -11.48
N SER A 132 -1.99 -3.96 -10.70
CA SER A 132 -2.04 -3.87 -9.24
C SER A 132 -0.70 -3.43 -8.64
N ASN A 133 -0.73 -2.79 -7.47
CA ASN A 133 0.51 -2.49 -6.73
C ASN A 133 1.30 -3.75 -6.40
N THR A 134 0.62 -4.85 -6.11
CA THR A 134 1.24 -6.16 -5.92
C THR A 134 2.09 -6.59 -7.12
N GLU A 135 1.53 -6.49 -8.34
CA GLU A 135 2.25 -6.85 -9.56
C GLU A 135 3.40 -5.89 -9.85
N LEU A 136 3.22 -4.59 -9.57
CA LEU A 136 4.28 -3.59 -9.68
C LEU A 136 5.44 -3.90 -8.72
N ASN A 137 5.14 -4.25 -7.47
CA ASN A 137 6.13 -4.64 -6.47
C ASN A 137 6.86 -5.93 -6.88
N ASP A 138 6.16 -6.90 -7.47
CA ASP A 138 6.77 -8.13 -8.01
C ASP A 138 7.70 -7.83 -9.21
N ILE A 139 7.32 -6.91 -10.10
CA ILE A 139 8.20 -6.45 -11.19
C ILE A 139 9.49 -5.83 -10.63
N VAL A 140 9.39 -4.95 -9.63
CA VAL A 140 10.55 -4.35 -8.95
C VAL A 140 11.39 -5.41 -8.22
N GLY A 141 10.76 -6.33 -7.49
CA GLY A 141 11.45 -7.42 -6.78
C GLY A 141 12.20 -8.37 -7.72
N ARG A 142 11.65 -8.59 -8.92
CA ARG A 142 12.28 -9.40 -9.97
C ARG A 142 13.38 -8.66 -10.75
N ALA A 143 13.60 -7.36 -10.52
CA ALA A 143 14.65 -6.58 -11.18
C ALA A 143 16.08 -7.15 -10.97
N GLY A 144 16.30 -7.94 -9.90
CA GLY A 144 17.55 -8.65 -9.64
C GLY A 144 17.69 -10.02 -10.35
N ILE A 145 16.63 -10.52 -10.97
CA ILE A 145 16.59 -11.81 -11.66
C ILE A 145 16.53 -11.52 -13.16
N LYS A 146 17.48 -12.07 -13.95
CA LYS A 146 17.52 -11.90 -15.41
C LYS A 146 16.24 -12.42 -16.08
N SER A 147 15.21 -11.58 -16.16
CA SER A 147 13.93 -11.85 -16.80
C SER A 147 13.62 -10.72 -17.78
N LYS A 148 12.92 -11.03 -18.88
CA LYS A 148 12.55 -10.01 -19.88
C LYS A 148 11.60 -8.92 -19.35
N ARG A 149 10.96 -9.13 -18.18
CA ARG A 149 10.14 -8.12 -17.49
C ARG A 149 10.98 -7.18 -16.60
N ALA A 150 12.25 -7.51 -16.35
CA ALA A 150 13.13 -6.86 -15.39
C ALA A 150 14.23 -5.96 -16.02
N ASP A 151 14.49 -6.10 -17.32
CA ASP A 151 15.51 -5.28 -17.99
C ASP A 151 15.03 -3.83 -18.17
N GLY A 152 15.82 -2.89 -17.65
CA GLY A 152 15.59 -1.45 -17.85
C GLY A 152 14.53 -0.83 -16.95
N ILE A 153 14.15 -1.48 -15.83
CA ILE A 153 13.24 -0.89 -14.84
C ILE A 153 13.84 0.42 -14.31
N LYS A 154 13.04 1.48 -14.35
CA LYS A 154 13.31 2.73 -13.64
C LYS A 154 12.07 3.09 -12.85
N ALA A 155 12.20 3.31 -11.56
CA ALA A 155 11.14 3.80 -10.69
C ALA A 155 11.60 5.10 -10.02
N TRP A 156 10.71 6.07 -9.91
CA TRP A 156 10.98 7.35 -9.26
C TRP A 156 9.70 7.93 -8.67
N HIS A 157 9.86 8.93 -7.79
CA HIS A 157 8.78 9.77 -7.32
C HIS A 157 8.81 11.09 -8.09
N ASP A 158 7.67 11.53 -8.59
CA ASP A 158 7.50 12.82 -9.26
C ASP A 158 6.91 13.84 -8.28
N ASP A 159 7.73 14.79 -7.83
CA ASP A 159 7.35 15.76 -6.80
C ASP A 159 6.20 16.69 -7.24
N ASP A 160 6.12 17.02 -8.54
CA ASP A 160 5.10 17.95 -9.07
C ASP A 160 3.69 17.36 -9.02
N SER A 161 3.54 16.08 -9.38
CA SER A 161 2.26 15.36 -9.26
C SER A 161 2.10 14.58 -7.95
N ASP A 162 3.14 14.54 -7.10
CA ASP A 162 3.24 13.72 -5.87
C ASP A 162 2.85 12.25 -6.16
N SER A 163 3.34 11.71 -7.27
CA SER A 163 2.99 10.36 -7.75
C SER A 163 4.23 9.50 -7.90
N ASP A 164 4.09 8.20 -7.68
CA ASP A 164 5.16 7.26 -7.99
C ASP A 164 5.02 6.79 -9.44
N MET A 165 6.14 6.67 -10.13
CA MET A 165 6.18 6.33 -11.55
C MET A 165 7.18 5.20 -11.80
N MET A 166 6.90 4.38 -12.81
CA MET A 166 7.81 3.33 -13.22
C MET A 166 7.78 3.11 -14.74
N THR A 167 8.92 2.73 -15.30
CA THR A 167 9.03 2.29 -16.70
C THR A 167 9.71 0.94 -16.81
N TRP A 168 9.25 0.09 -17.73
CA TRP A 168 9.92 -1.13 -18.17
C TRP A 168 9.55 -1.45 -19.63
N GLY A 169 10.54 -1.81 -20.46
CA GLY A 169 10.32 -1.91 -21.91
C GLY A 169 9.76 -0.59 -22.47
N ASN A 170 8.58 -0.67 -23.10
CA ASN A 170 7.83 0.49 -23.58
C ASN A 170 6.66 0.89 -22.65
N THR A 171 6.58 0.31 -21.45
CA THR A 171 5.50 0.61 -20.51
C THR A 171 5.93 1.74 -19.59
N TRP A 172 5.03 2.70 -19.38
CA TRP A 172 5.08 3.68 -18.31
C TRP A 172 3.86 3.48 -17.40
N VAL A 173 4.00 3.69 -16.11
CA VAL A 173 2.89 3.61 -15.14
C VAL A 173 3.03 4.72 -14.11
N ALA A 174 1.90 5.29 -13.69
CA ALA A 174 1.80 6.05 -12.45
C ALA A 174 0.97 5.28 -11.42
N PHE A 175 1.38 5.33 -10.16
CA PHE A 175 0.80 4.60 -9.04
C PHE A 175 1.14 5.30 -7.72
N MET A 176 0.72 4.69 -6.60
CA MET A 176 1.08 5.12 -5.26
C MET A 176 1.77 3.98 -4.55
N THR A 177 3.01 4.16 -4.11
CA THR A 177 3.67 3.29 -3.13
C THR A 177 2.99 3.42 -1.77
N GLU A 178 3.26 2.49 -0.85
CA GLU A 178 2.74 2.59 0.53
C GLU A 178 3.19 3.90 1.22
N LEU A 179 4.39 4.39 0.89
CA LEU A 179 4.92 5.65 1.42
C LEU A 179 4.06 6.84 0.97
N THR A 180 3.84 6.98 -0.34
CA THR A 180 3.02 8.05 -0.92
C THR A 180 1.57 7.95 -0.46
N LEU A 181 1.00 6.73 -0.45
CA LEU A 181 -0.35 6.47 0.03
C LEU A 181 -0.51 6.92 1.49
N THR A 182 0.41 6.53 2.38
CA THR A 182 0.38 6.92 3.81
C THR A 182 0.55 8.43 3.97
N ALA A 183 1.47 9.05 3.22
CA ALA A 183 1.68 10.49 3.24
C ALA A 183 0.39 11.25 2.84
N ARG A 184 -0.30 10.79 1.80
CA ARG A 184 -1.58 11.37 1.37
C ARG A 184 -2.68 11.20 2.40
N GLN A 185 -2.81 10.02 3.00
CA GLN A 185 -3.78 9.78 4.07
C GLN A 185 -3.58 10.75 5.24
N ASN A 186 -2.32 10.95 5.67
CA ASN A 186 -1.97 11.90 6.71
C ASN A 186 -2.30 13.35 6.32
N ARG A 187 -2.04 13.73 5.07
CA ARG A 187 -2.40 15.04 4.53
C ARG A 187 -3.91 15.28 4.50
N TYR A 188 -4.70 14.26 4.14
CA TYR A 188 -6.16 14.38 4.14
C TYR A 188 -6.71 14.50 5.56
N ALA A 189 -6.16 13.73 6.51
CA ALA A 189 -6.50 13.86 7.92
C ALA A 189 -6.17 15.26 8.47
N SER A 190 -4.98 15.80 8.16
CA SER A 190 -4.58 17.15 8.63
C SER A 190 -5.42 18.28 8.02
N ASN A 191 -6.04 18.04 6.87
CA ASN A 191 -6.99 18.96 6.22
C ASN A 191 -8.44 18.80 6.72
N ASN A 192 -8.68 18.08 7.82
CA ASN A 192 -9.99 17.84 8.42
C ASN A 192 -10.98 17.10 7.51
N PHE A 193 -10.49 16.24 6.62
CA PHE A 193 -11.35 15.29 5.91
C PHE A 193 -11.73 14.13 6.84
N CYS A 194 -12.86 13.47 6.55
CA CYS A 194 -13.40 12.36 7.37
C CYS A 194 -12.42 11.18 7.49
N GLY A 195 -11.53 11.02 6.51
CA GLY A 195 -10.57 9.94 6.43
C GLY A 195 -10.25 9.62 4.96
N SER A 196 -9.71 8.43 4.74
CA SER A 196 -9.40 7.93 3.39
C SER A 196 -9.99 6.56 3.15
N THR A 197 -10.18 6.19 1.88
CA THR A 197 -10.60 4.87 1.46
C THR A 197 -9.70 4.36 0.34
N ASN A 198 -9.35 3.08 0.39
CA ASN A 198 -8.43 2.46 -0.55
C ASN A 198 -9.19 1.60 -1.57
N TRP A 199 -8.94 1.86 -2.85
CA TRP A 199 -9.35 0.99 -3.95
C TRP A 199 -8.14 0.24 -4.53
N ALA A 200 -7.96 -1.06 -4.32
CA ALA A 200 -8.71 -1.93 -3.43
C ALA A 200 -7.73 -2.87 -2.70
N ILE A 201 -8.19 -3.47 -1.61
CA ILE A 201 -7.33 -4.24 -0.70
C ILE A 201 -6.66 -5.44 -1.37
N ASP A 202 -7.34 -6.09 -2.32
CA ASP A 202 -6.84 -7.23 -3.10
C ASP A 202 -5.71 -6.87 -4.09
N LEU A 203 -5.52 -5.57 -4.35
CA LEU A 203 -4.50 -5.07 -5.28
C LEU A 203 -3.21 -4.64 -4.57
N LYS A 204 -3.22 -4.62 -3.23
CA LYS A 204 -2.12 -4.13 -2.39
C LYS A 204 -0.99 -5.15 -2.23
N GLU A 205 -1.34 -6.40 -1.92
CA GLU A 205 -0.37 -7.48 -1.71
C GLU A 205 -0.91 -8.84 -2.19
N PHE A 206 0.00 -9.79 -2.49
CA PHE A 206 -0.41 -11.16 -2.82
C PHE A 206 -0.92 -11.84 -1.55
N VAL A 207 -2.20 -12.21 -1.55
CA VAL A 207 -2.77 -13.04 -0.49
C VAL A 207 -2.68 -14.49 -0.94
N THR A 208 -1.56 -15.16 -0.67
CA THR A 208 -1.49 -16.61 -0.82
C THR A 208 -2.32 -17.27 0.29
N PRO A 209 -3.17 -18.27 -0.01
CA PRO A 209 -3.74 -19.11 1.02
C PRO A 209 -2.63 -19.67 1.92
N TYR A 210 -2.88 -19.71 3.22
CA TYR A 210 -1.95 -20.29 4.18
C TYR A 210 -1.67 -21.75 3.81
N ASP A 211 -0.41 -22.07 3.57
CA ASP A 211 0.08 -23.43 3.35
C ASP A 211 0.87 -23.88 4.60
N PRO A 212 0.30 -24.77 5.45
CA PRO A 212 0.99 -25.27 6.64
C PRO A 212 2.22 -26.14 6.30
N GLU A 213 2.33 -26.65 5.08
CA GLU A 213 3.49 -27.41 4.60
C GLU A 213 4.57 -26.51 3.99
N ASN A 214 4.19 -25.30 3.56
CA ASN A 214 5.09 -24.26 3.07
C ASN A 214 4.78 -22.89 3.70
N PRO A 215 5.16 -22.66 4.97
CA PRO A 215 4.81 -21.44 5.69
C PRO A 215 5.63 -20.20 5.26
N ASP A 216 6.62 -20.38 4.39
CA ASP A 216 7.29 -19.31 3.65
C ASP A 216 6.61 -19.17 2.28
N ASN A 217 5.62 -18.30 2.24
CA ASN A 217 4.81 -18.04 1.04
C ASN A 217 4.96 -16.60 0.55
N SER A 218 5.90 -15.82 1.13
CA SER A 218 6.17 -14.44 0.71
C SER A 218 6.96 -14.35 -0.60
N GLY A 219 7.53 -15.46 -1.07
CA GLY A 219 8.40 -15.48 -2.26
C GLY A 219 9.77 -14.82 -2.02
N SER A 220 10.09 -14.47 -0.76
CA SER A 220 11.36 -13.84 -0.39
C SER A 220 12.33 -14.87 0.20
N ASP A 221 13.56 -14.95 -0.33
CA ASP A 221 14.57 -15.92 0.13
C ASP A 221 15.27 -15.46 1.42
N TRP A 222 14.50 -15.13 2.45
CA TRP A 222 15.05 -14.72 3.75
C TRP A 222 15.78 -15.87 4.46
N LYS A 223 15.63 -17.11 4.00
CA LYS A 223 16.36 -18.30 4.49
C LYS A 223 17.85 -18.27 4.17
N HIS A 224 18.26 -17.51 3.16
CA HIS A 224 19.66 -17.30 2.80
C HIS A 224 20.12 -15.85 3.01
N HIS A 225 19.29 -15.03 3.68
CA HIS A 225 19.62 -13.65 3.99
C HIS A 225 20.59 -13.55 5.18
N TYR A 226 21.61 -12.71 5.03
CA TYR A 226 22.52 -12.34 6.11
C TYR A 226 22.14 -10.94 6.61
N CYS A 227 21.74 -10.86 7.88
CA CYS A 227 21.36 -9.59 8.48
C CYS A 227 22.48 -8.55 8.44
N ASN A 228 22.10 -7.31 8.21
CA ASN A 228 22.98 -6.16 8.46
C ASN A 228 23.31 -6.05 9.95
N GLU A 229 24.47 -5.48 10.29
CA GLU A 229 24.80 -5.13 11.67
C GLU A 229 23.87 -4.01 12.17
N VAL A 230 23.46 -4.09 13.44
CA VAL A 230 22.62 -3.07 14.08
C VAL A 230 23.37 -2.48 15.27
N ASP A 231 23.57 -1.17 15.23
CA ASP A 231 24.35 -0.44 16.25
C ASP A 231 23.59 -0.20 17.56
N ASP A 232 22.27 -0.35 17.56
CA ASP A 232 21.42 -0.12 18.74
C ASP A 232 20.31 -1.17 18.85
N ILE A 233 20.53 -2.12 19.76
CA ILE A 233 19.64 -3.26 20.04
C ILE A 233 18.42 -2.90 20.90
N ASN A 234 18.32 -1.66 21.40
CA ASN A 234 17.23 -1.23 22.28
C ASN A 234 16.06 -0.58 21.52
N LYS A 235 16.08 -0.61 20.18
CA LYS A 235 15.01 -0.08 19.35
C LYS A 235 13.77 -1.00 19.38
N PRO A 236 12.57 -0.46 19.10
CA PRO A 236 11.36 -1.28 19.00
C PRO A 236 11.53 -2.43 18.01
N GLY A 237 10.93 -3.59 18.30
CA GLY A 237 11.14 -4.83 17.55
C GLY A 237 11.01 -4.68 16.03
N LYS A 238 9.94 -4.04 15.53
CA LYS A 238 9.75 -3.81 14.08
C LYS A 238 10.90 -3.00 13.47
N VAL A 239 11.40 -1.99 14.17
CA VAL A 239 12.52 -1.14 13.72
C VAL A 239 13.82 -1.93 13.65
N LEU A 240 14.02 -2.91 14.55
CA LEU A 240 15.16 -3.82 14.49
C LEU A 240 15.07 -4.77 13.29
N TRP A 241 13.90 -5.37 13.05
CA TRP A 241 13.65 -6.25 11.90
C TRP A 241 13.77 -5.53 10.56
N ASP A 242 13.29 -4.29 10.49
CA ASP A 242 13.47 -3.40 9.34
C ASP A 242 14.96 -3.05 9.16
N ALA A 243 15.70 -2.74 10.24
CA ALA A 243 17.13 -2.39 10.19
C ALA A 243 18.03 -3.56 9.74
N VAL A 244 17.69 -4.81 10.10
CA VAL A 244 18.42 -5.99 9.63
C VAL A 244 17.99 -6.48 8.24
N GLY A 245 17.03 -5.78 7.60
CA GLY A 245 16.51 -6.14 6.28
C GLY A 245 15.75 -7.47 6.28
N SER A 246 15.04 -7.78 7.36
CA SER A 246 14.39 -9.09 7.58
C SER A 246 12.91 -8.99 7.92
N THR A 247 12.26 -7.89 7.55
CA THR A 247 10.83 -7.64 7.74
C THR A 247 9.97 -8.77 7.15
N ALA A 248 10.32 -9.27 5.96
CA ALA A 248 9.60 -10.38 5.33
C ALA A 248 9.64 -11.68 6.16
N ALA A 249 10.78 -11.96 6.81
CA ALA A 249 10.93 -13.11 7.69
C ALA A 249 10.03 -13.00 8.93
N LEU A 250 9.90 -11.78 9.49
CA LEU A 250 8.99 -11.49 10.60
C LEU A 250 7.52 -11.62 10.18
N ASP A 251 7.15 -11.08 9.02
CA ASP A 251 5.79 -11.12 8.51
C ASP A 251 5.32 -12.56 8.29
N ASP A 252 6.19 -13.42 7.76
CA ASP A 252 5.91 -14.85 7.59
C ASP A 252 5.78 -15.58 8.93
N ALA A 253 6.61 -15.23 9.93
CA ALA A 253 6.51 -15.81 11.28
C ALA A 253 5.19 -15.42 11.97
N VAL A 254 4.74 -14.18 11.78
CA VAL A 254 3.45 -13.70 12.30
C VAL A 254 2.28 -14.35 11.58
N LYS A 255 2.36 -14.53 10.25
CA LYS A 255 1.38 -15.31 9.47
C LYS A 255 1.31 -16.76 9.95
N TYR A 256 2.46 -17.41 10.17
CA TYR A 256 2.53 -18.75 10.73
C TYR A 256 1.80 -18.84 12.07
N TRP A 257 2.08 -17.92 13.01
CA TRP A 257 1.41 -17.90 14.29
C TRP A 257 -0.11 -17.73 14.17
N LYS A 258 -0.59 -16.80 13.34
CA LYS A 258 -2.03 -16.57 13.13
C LYS A 258 -2.74 -17.78 12.48
N GLY A 259 -2.02 -18.61 11.74
CA GLY A 259 -2.55 -19.78 11.05
C GLY A 259 -2.69 -21.05 11.92
N VAL A 260 -2.10 -21.09 13.12
CA VAL A 260 -2.17 -22.28 13.98
C VAL A 260 -3.53 -22.38 14.69
N PRO A 261 -4.32 -23.46 14.48
CA PRO A 261 -5.60 -23.65 15.17
C PRO A 261 -5.40 -23.90 16.67
N ASN A 262 -6.33 -23.42 17.51
CA ASN A 262 -6.35 -23.62 18.98
C ASN A 262 -5.18 -23.00 19.78
N ILE A 263 -4.76 -21.78 19.46
CA ILE A 263 -3.85 -21.01 20.32
C ILE A 263 -4.65 -20.42 21.49
N ASP A 264 -4.97 -21.25 22.48
CA ASP A 264 -5.56 -20.81 23.74
C ASP A 264 -4.56 -20.85 24.91
N ASP A 265 -3.27 -21.13 24.62
CA ASP A 265 -2.22 -21.20 25.65
C ASP A 265 -1.09 -20.19 25.41
N LYS A 266 -1.05 -19.24 26.34
CA LYS A 266 -0.17 -18.06 26.45
C LYS A 266 1.33 -18.38 26.51
N GLN A 267 1.70 -19.66 26.63
CA GLN A 267 3.10 -20.08 26.75
C GLN A 267 3.84 -20.29 25.42
N GLN A 268 3.15 -20.28 24.26
CA GLN A 268 3.73 -20.79 23.03
C GLN A 268 4.01 -19.74 21.94
N PHE A 269 3.77 -18.44 22.10
CA PHE A 269 4.11 -17.45 21.05
C PHE A 269 5.60 -17.45 20.74
N SER A 270 6.45 -17.12 21.72
CA SER A 270 7.91 -17.09 21.53
C SER A 270 8.47 -18.46 21.15
N GLN A 271 7.84 -19.55 21.61
CA GLN A 271 8.23 -20.91 21.24
C GLN A 271 7.80 -21.27 19.80
N ASN A 272 6.66 -20.78 19.32
CA ASN A 272 6.16 -21.01 17.97
C ASN A 272 6.92 -20.16 16.96
N ILE A 273 7.24 -18.90 17.30
CA ILE A 273 8.13 -18.06 16.50
C ILE A 273 9.56 -18.63 16.49
N ALA A 274 10.09 -19.07 17.64
CA ALA A 274 11.39 -19.73 17.68
C ALA A 274 11.41 -21.08 16.95
N ARG A 275 10.31 -21.85 16.97
CA ARG A 275 10.13 -23.07 16.17
C ARG A 275 10.08 -22.74 14.69
N PHE A 276 9.38 -21.69 14.28
CA PHE A 276 9.31 -21.24 12.89
C PHE A 276 10.72 -20.96 12.34
N PHE A 277 11.54 -20.21 13.07
CA PHE A 277 12.91 -19.89 12.64
C PHE A 277 13.93 -21.05 12.83
N ASN A 278 13.65 -22.05 13.68
CA ASN A 278 14.54 -23.19 13.96
C ASN A 278 13.99 -24.55 13.50
N ALA A 279 12.95 -24.60 12.65
CA ALA A 279 12.32 -25.84 12.25
C ALA A 279 13.22 -26.66 11.31
N SER A 280 13.92 -27.63 11.88
CA SER A 280 14.80 -28.56 11.16
C SER A 280 14.08 -29.46 10.15
N SER A 281 12.77 -29.73 10.36
CA SER A 281 11.93 -30.47 9.41
C SER A 281 11.51 -29.63 8.20
N LEU A 282 11.48 -28.31 8.32
CA LEU A 282 11.07 -27.38 7.26
C LEU A 282 12.26 -26.78 6.49
N LYS A 283 13.50 -27.17 6.84
CA LYS A 283 14.75 -26.56 6.33
C LYS A 283 14.77 -25.02 6.44
N LEU A 284 14.06 -24.46 7.43
CA LEU A 284 14.07 -23.04 7.75
C LEU A 284 15.27 -22.76 8.66
N SER A 285 16.19 -21.89 8.23
CA SER A 285 17.38 -21.49 8.98
C SER A 285 17.59 -19.99 8.75
N PHE A 286 17.14 -19.14 9.68
CA PHE A 286 17.44 -17.71 9.62
C PHE A 286 18.83 -17.44 10.17
N ASN A 287 19.78 -17.06 9.30
CA ASN A 287 21.20 -16.97 9.66
C ASN A 287 21.62 -15.52 9.96
N CYS A 288 21.11 -15.00 11.07
CA CYS A 288 21.50 -13.68 11.58
C CYS A 288 22.30 -13.84 12.86
N ASN A 289 23.60 -13.57 12.78
CA ASN A 289 24.52 -13.70 13.92
C ASN A 289 24.13 -12.83 15.13
N ALA A 290 23.31 -11.79 14.95
CA ALA A 290 22.71 -11.01 16.05
C ALA A 290 21.69 -11.80 16.91
N LEU A 291 21.21 -12.95 16.43
CA LEU A 291 20.20 -13.81 17.06
C LEU A 291 20.70 -15.24 17.36
N ASN A 292 22.01 -15.46 17.28
CA ASN A 292 22.59 -16.81 17.37
C ASN A 292 22.83 -17.23 18.84
N ALA A 293 22.16 -18.33 19.23
CA ALA A 293 22.29 -19.27 20.35
C ALA A 293 22.94 -18.93 21.71
N ALA A 294 23.89 -18.01 21.83
CA ALA A 294 24.58 -17.72 23.10
C ALA A 294 23.73 -16.88 24.08
N ASN A 295 22.70 -16.17 23.59
CA ASN A 295 21.88 -15.25 24.38
C ASN A 295 20.36 -15.45 24.19
N ALA A 296 19.93 -16.63 23.74
CA ALA A 296 18.53 -16.88 23.38
C ALA A 296 17.54 -16.56 24.51
N TYR A 297 17.86 -16.81 25.78
CA TYR A 297 16.95 -16.47 26.88
C TYR A 297 16.83 -14.96 27.15
N GLY A 298 17.85 -14.16 26.86
CA GLY A 298 17.84 -12.72 27.09
C GLY A 298 17.17 -11.92 25.97
N GLN A 299 17.35 -12.32 24.71
CA GLN A 299 16.85 -11.54 23.57
C GLN A 299 15.36 -11.80 23.26
N TYR A 300 14.86 -13.02 23.50
CA TYR A 300 13.40 -13.27 23.50
C TYR A 300 12.72 -12.63 24.73
N TRP A 301 13.45 -12.43 25.82
CA TRP A 301 13.02 -11.66 26.98
C TRP A 301 12.98 -10.14 26.70
N GLU A 302 13.91 -9.61 25.90
CA GLU A 302 13.85 -8.22 25.43
C GLU A 302 12.74 -7.98 24.40
N LEU A 303 12.45 -8.95 23.52
CA LEU A 303 11.26 -8.92 22.66
C LEU A 303 9.98 -8.89 23.53
N TYR A 304 9.92 -9.72 24.57
CA TYR A 304 8.84 -9.73 25.56
C TYR A 304 8.74 -8.39 26.32
N ASN A 305 9.84 -7.83 26.82
CA ASN A 305 9.84 -6.55 27.54
C ASN A 305 9.50 -5.38 26.64
N SER A 306 9.95 -5.37 25.39
CA SER A 306 9.63 -4.33 24.40
C SER A 306 8.13 -4.29 24.12
N ILE A 307 7.50 -5.47 24.10
CA ILE A 307 6.05 -5.60 23.93
C ILE A 307 5.30 -5.17 25.21
N VAL A 308 5.80 -5.50 26.40
CA VAL A 308 5.21 -5.07 27.69
C VAL A 308 5.38 -3.56 27.93
N LEU A 309 6.56 -3.00 27.66
CA LEU A 309 6.87 -1.57 27.79
C LEU A 309 6.12 -0.71 26.79
N ALA A 310 5.96 -1.18 25.54
CA ALA A 310 5.21 -0.46 24.51
C ALA A 310 3.70 -0.45 24.76
N THR A 311 3.15 -1.44 25.48
CA THR A 311 1.70 -1.59 25.69
C THR A 311 1.22 -1.16 27.07
N GLY A 312 2.12 -1.10 28.06
CA GLY A 312 1.78 -0.77 29.45
C GLY A 312 0.84 -1.76 30.14
N ASP A 313 0.61 -2.95 29.54
CA ASP A 313 -0.46 -3.88 29.92
C ASP A 313 0.08 -5.18 30.57
N THR A 314 -0.77 -5.82 31.37
CA THR A 314 -0.54 -7.10 32.08
C THR A 314 -1.07 -8.33 31.33
N TRP A 315 -1.41 -8.20 30.03
CA TRP A 315 -1.65 -9.31 29.10
C TRP A 315 -2.82 -10.25 29.43
N THR A 316 -4.02 -9.69 29.57
CA THR A 316 -5.27 -10.46 29.71
C THR A 316 -6.13 -10.56 28.43
N ASN A 317 -5.80 -9.85 27.35
CA ASN A 317 -6.63 -9.77 26.14
C ASN A 317 -5.81 -9.86 24.83
N ALA A 318 -6.14 -10.81 23.94
CA ALA A 318 -5.46 -11.08 22.68
C ALA A 318 -5.67 -10.00 21.59
N GLY A 319 -6.71 -9.16 21.72
CA GLY A 319 -6.97 -8.06 20.78
C GLY A 319 -5.86 -6.99 20.76
N ASN A 320 -5.27 -6.71 21.93
CA ASN A 320 -4.32 -5.60 22.12
C ASN A 320 -2.97 -5.81 21.40
N ILE A 321 -2.65 -7.04 20.99
CA ILE A 321 -1.39 -7.36 20.29
C ILE A 321 -1.42 -6.85 18.85
N ALA A 322 -2.59 -6.92 18.19
CA ALA A 322 -2.76 -6.37 16.85
C ALA A 322 -2.60 -4.85 16.85
N ASP A 323 -3.02 -4.18 17.93
CA ASP A 323 -2.85 -2.73 18.12
C ASP A 323 -1.38 -2.35 18.40
N THR A 324 -0.55 -3.23 18.97
CA THR A 324 0.90 -2.97 19.12
C THR A 324 1.63 -2.88 17.77
N PHE A 325 1.15 -3.64 16.78
CA PHE A 325 1.71 -3.66 15.42
C PHE A 325 1.00 -2.70 14.47
N ASN A 326 -0.13 -2.13 14.89
CA ASN A 326 -0.89 -1.11 14.17
C ASN A 326 -1.59 -0.17 15.16
N PRO A 327 -0.86 0.71 15.87
CA PRO A 327 -1.42 1.47 16.97
C PRO A 327 -2.47 2.47 16.46
N PRO A 328 -3.65 2.57 17.11
CA PRO A 328 -4.53 3.69 16.87
C PRO A 328 -3.79 5.00 17.21
N PRO A 329 -4.06 6.10 16.49
CA PRO A 329 -3.40 7.37 16.73
C PRO A 329 -3.60 7.81 18.18
N SER A 330 -2.54 8.39 18.78
CA SER A 330 -2.54 8.73 20.20
C SER A 330 -3.65 9.74 20.53
N SER A 331 -4.35 9.53 21.64
CA SER A 331 -5.40 10.43 22.13
C SER A 331 -4.88 11.81 22.61
N SER A 332 -3.57 12.07 22.48
CA SER A 332 -2.96 13.39 22.66
C SER A 332 -2.80 14.21 21.37
N GLU A 333 -3.16 13.65 20.21
CA GLU A 333 -3.18 14.38 18.93
C GLU A 333 -4.60 14.79 18.49
N THR A 334 -5.56 14.75 19.43
CA THR A 334 -6.84 15.44 19.30
C THR A 334 -6.89 16.61 20.29
N ALA A 335 -6.34 17.75 19.86
CA ALA A 335 -6.64 19.08 20.41
C ALA A 335 -6.56 20.11 19.28
#